data_AF-A0A7J6GEY7-F1
#
_entry.id   AF-A0A7J6GEY7-F1
#
_cell.length_a   1.000
_cell.length_b   1.000
_cell.length_c   1.000
_cell.angle_alpha   90.00
_cell.angle_beta   90.00
_cell.angle_gamma   90.00
#
_symmetry.space_group_name_H-M   'P 1'
#
loop_
_entity.id
_entity.type
_entity.pdbx_description
1 polymer ?
#
loop_
_entity_poly.entity_id
_entity_poly.type
_entity_poly.pdbx_seq_one_letter_code
_entity_poly.pdbx_strand_id
1 'polypeptide(L)'
;MGRGKIVIRRIDNSTSRQVTFSKRRNGLLKKAKELSILCDAQVGLIIFSSTGKLYDYSSSSMKCVIERYNKMKEEHNQLLNPASEVKGNLIHQENVELYKKVDLLHKENLELQRK
;
A
#
# COMPACT_ATOMS: atom_id res chain seq x y z
N MET A 1 -19.93 -28.63 -24.46
CA MET A 1 -19.20 -29.46 -23.47
C MET A 1 -19.23 -28.76 -22.11
N GLY A 2 -19.76 -29.43 -21.07
CA GLY A 2 -19.93 -28.87 -19.73
C GLY A 2 -18.60 -28.66 -18.99
N ARG A 3 -18.62 -27.81 -17.95
CA ARG A 3 -17.44 -27.49 -17.13
C ARG A 3 -17.32 -28.52 -16.00
N GLY A 4 -16.29 -29.37 -16.04
CA GLY A 4 -16.01 -30.32 -14.96
C GLY A 4 -15.50 -29.65 -13.68
N LYS A 5 -15.78 -30.25 -12.52
CA LYS A 5 -15.19 -29.84 -11.23
C LYS A 5 -13.68 -30.11 -11.26
N ILE A 6 -12.88 -29.19 -10.73
CA ILE A 6 -11.44 -29.35 -10.57
C ILE A 6 -11.05 -29.22 -9.09
N VAL A 7 -9.98 -29.89 -8.68
CA VAL A 7 -9.39 -29.74 -7.34
C VAL A 7 -8.66 -28.39 -7.25
N ILE A 8 -8.78 -27.68 -6.13
CA ILE A 8 -8.06 -26.43 -5.88
C ILE A 8 -6.62 -26.75 -5.45
N ARG A 9 -5.76 -26.93 -6.45
CA ARG A 9 -4.30 -27.07 -6.32
C ARG A 9 -3.62 -26.47 -7.54
N ARG A 10 -2.29 -26.32 -7.52
CA ARG A 10 -1.53 -25.91 -8.71
C ARG A 10 -1.80 -26.89 -9.86
N ILE A 11 -2.12 -26.36 -11.04
CA ILE A 11 -2.27 -27.16 -12.27
C ILE A 11 -0.88 -27.44 -12.81
N ASP A 12 -0.51 -28.72 -12.96
CA ASP A 12 0.86 -29.09 -13.36
C ASP A 12 1.12 -28.82 -14.85
N ASN A 13 0.18 -29.21 -15.72
CA ASN A 13 0.27 -28.95 -17.15
C ASN A 13 0.33 -27.44 -17.44
N SER A 14 1.42 -26.99 -18.04
CA SER A 14 1.70 -25.58 -18.30
C SER A 14 0.66 -24.92 -19.21
N THR A 15 0.27 -25.60 -20.29
CA THR A 15 -0.74 -25.10 -21.24
C THR A 15 -2.12 -24.95 -20.57
N SER A 16 -2.57 -25.99 -19.85
CA SER A 16 -3.83 -25.92 -19.10
C SER A 16 -3.80 -24.85 -18.01
N ARG A 17 -2.65 -24.67 -17.34
CA ARG A 17 -2.44 -23.61 -16.35
C ARG A 17 -2.52 -22.22 -16.98
N GLN A 18 -1.89 -22.00 -18.14
CA GLN A 18 -1.92 -20.73 -18.88
C GLN A 18 -3.36 -20.37 -19.30
N VAL A 19 -4.09 -21.33 -19.88
CA VAL A 19 -5.49 -21.13 -20.31
C VAL A 19 -6.38 -20.85 -19.11
N THR A 20 -6.19 -21.60 -18.02
CA THR A 20 -6.97 -21.42 -16.79
C THR A 20 -6.67 -20.07 -16.13
N PHE A 21 -5.40 -19.66 -16.07
CA PHE A 21 -4.98 -18.35 -15.59
C PHE A 21 -5.69 -17.25 -16.37
N SER A 22 -5.60 -17.25 -17.70
CA SER A 22 -6.24 -16.24 -18.55
C SER A 22 -7.76 -16.16 -18.31
N LYS A 23 -8.45 -17.31 -18.24
CA LYS A 23 -9.90 -17.35 -18.01
C LYS A 23 -10.28 -16.88 -16.59
N ARG A 24 -9.58 -17.36 -15.56
CA ARG A 24 -9.86 -17.00 -14.15
C ARG A 24 -9.50 -15.55 -13.85
N ARG A 25 -8.34 -15.08 -14.32
CA ARG A 25 -7.93 -13.68 -14.22
C ARG A 25 -8.99 -12.76 -14.79
N ASN A 26 -9.46 -13.02 -16.02
CA ASN A 26 -10.50 -12.22 -16.64
C ASN A 26 -11.83 -12.28 -15.86
N GLY A 27 -12.21 -13.45 -15.34
CA GLY A 27 -13.39 -13.58 -14.47
C GLY A 27 -13.27 -12.79 -13.17
N LEU A 28 -12.10 -12.81 -12.54
CA LEU A 28 -11.82 -12.07 -11.31
C LEU A 28 -11.82 -10.55 -11.54
N LEU A 29 -11.21 -10.07 -12.63
CA LEU A 29 -11.26 -8.67 -13.04
C LEU A 29 -12.70 -8.18 -13.26
N LYS A 30 -13.54 -9.00 -13.91
CA LYS A 30 -14.97 -8.69 -14.08
C LYS A 30 -15.68 -8.57 -12.73
N LYS A 31 -15.44 -9.51 -11.80
CA LYS A 31 -16.05 -9.47 -10.47
C LYS A 31 -15.59 -8.26 -9.63
N ALA A 32 -14.31 -7.91 -9.71
CA ALA A 32 -13.77 -6.72 -9.05
C ALA A 32 -14.45 -5.44 -9.57
N LYS A 33 -14.62 -5.33 -10.89
CA LYS A 33 -15.33 -4.21 -11.53
C LYS A 33 -16.82 -4.16 -11.19
N GLU A 34 -17.50 -5.31 -11.21
CA GLU A 34 -18.90 -5.39 -10.81
C GLU A 34 -19.08 -4.91 -9.37
N LEU A 35 -18.24 -5.39 -8.45
CA LEU A 35 -18.30 -5.00 -7.04
C LEU A 35 -18.06 -3.49 -6.84
N SER A 36 -17.05 -2.91 -7.50
CA SER A 36 -16.77 -1.48 -7.37
C SER A 36 -17.93 -0.62 -7.85
N ILE A 37 -18.61 -1.03 -8.93
CA ILE A 37 -19.74 -0.27 -9.49
C ILE A 37 -21.00 -0.45 -8.65
N LEU A 38 -21.35 -1.69 -8.32
CA LEU A 38 -22.61 -2.00 -7.64
C LEU A 38 -22.67 -1.45 -6.21
N CYS A 39 -21.52 -1.35 -5.55
CA CYS A 39 -21.45 -0.98 -4.14
C CYS A 39 -20.67 0.32 -3.89
N ASP A 40 -20.33 1.07 -4.94
CA ASP A 40 -19.48 2.26 -4.87
C ASP A 40 -18.20 2.04 -4.04
N ALA A 41 -17.59 0.86 -4.21
CA ALA A 41 -16.46 0.43 -3.43
C ALA A 41 -15.13 0.76 -4.12
N GLN A 42 -14.15 1.25 -3.35
CA GLN A 42 -12.77 1.34 -3.82
C GLN A 42 -12.14 -0.06 -3.85
N VAL A 43 -11.82 -0.55 -5.05
CA VAL A 43 -11.30 -1.91 -5.27
C VAL A 43 -10.00 -1.83 -6.05
N GLY A 44 -8.97 -2.53 -5.56
CA GLY A 44 -7.70 -2.74 -6.26
C GLY A 44 -7.37 -4.22 -6.35
N LEU A 45 -6.85 -4.65 -7.50
CA LEU A 45 -6.41 -6.03 -7.75
C LEU A 45 -5.06 -5.99 -8.48
N ILE A 46 -4.08 -6.72 -7.95
CA ILE A 46 -2.74 -6.87 -8.53
C ILE A 46 -2.46 -8.36 -8.68
N ILE A 47 -2.05 -8.78 -9.88
CA ILE A 47 -1.76 -10.18 -10.19
C ILE A 47 -0.42 -10.25 -10.93
N PHE A 48 0.53 -10.98 -10.35
CA PHE A 48 1.76 -11.38 -11.03
C PHE A 48 1.60 -12.80 -11.55
N SER A 49 1.76 -12.98 -12.85
CA SER A 49 1.80 -14.32 -13.45
C SER A 49 3.11 -15.03 -13.14
N SER A 50 3.14 -16.36 -13.33
CA SER A 50 4.38 -17.14 -13.20
C SER A 50 5.46 -16.76 -14.22
N THR A 51 5.14 -15.95 -15.24
CA THR A 51 6.10 -15.41 -16.20
C THR A 51 6.54 -13.97 -15.84
N GLY A 52 6.21 -13.49 -14.64
CA GLY A 52 6.55 -12.14 -14.17
C GLY A 52 5.70 -11.00 -14.75
N LYS A 53 4.74 -11.30 -15.63
CA LYS A 53 3.85 -10.26 -16.18
C LYS A 53 2.85 -9.78 -15.13
N LEU A 54 2.74 -8.47 -15.01
CA LEU A 54 1.76 -7.77 -14.19
C LEU A 54 0.42 -7.68 -14.94
N TYR A 55 -0.66 -7.96 -14.20
CA TYR A 55 -2.04 -7.67 -14.58
C TYR A 55 -2.73 -7.03 -13.40
N ASP A 56 -3.37 -5.90 -13.61
CA ASP A 56 -3.99 -5.15 -12.53
C ASP A 56 -5.33 -4.54 -12.92
N TYR A 57 -6.06 -4.12 -11.90
CA TYR A 57 -7.30 -3.36 -11.99
C TYR A 57 -7.44 -2.44 -10.78
N SER A 58 -7.91 -1.22 -11.01
CA SER A 58 -8.35 -0.30 -9.97
C SER A 58 -9.68 0.30 -10.38
N SER A 59 -10.57 0.53 -9.41
CA SER A 59 -11.81 1.27 -9.65
C SER A 59 -11.56 2.75 -9.96
N SER A 60 -10.41 3.30 -9.55
CA SER A 60 -9.97 4.67 -9.87
C SER A 60 -8.48 4.71 -10.24
N SER A 61 -7.60 4.91 -9.26
CA SER A 61 -6.16 4.96 -9.41
C SER A 61 -5.51 3.93 -8.49
N MET A 62 -4.66 3.06 -9.04
CA MET A 62 -3.95 2.06 -8.23
C MET A 62 -3.09 2.73 -7.15
N LYS A 63 -2.45 3.85 -7.49
CA LYS A 63 -1.67 4.66 -6.54
C LYS A 63 -2.52 5.11 -5.36
N CYS A 64 -3.70 5.68 -5.60
CA CYS A 64 -4.58 6.14 -4.53
C CYS A 64 -5.09 5.00 -3.63
N VAL A 65 -5.40 3.84 -4.21
CA VAL A 65 -5.82 2.66 -3.43
C VAL A 65 -4.69 2.18 -2.51
N ILE A 66 -3.46 2.10 -3.03
CA ILE A 66 -2.28 1.71 -2.24
C ILE A 66 -1.96 2.74 -1.15
N GLU A 67 -1.99 4.03 -1.46
CA GLU A 67 -1.78 5.11 -0.49
C GLU A 67 -2.80 5.04 0.65
N ARG A 68 -4.08 4.85 0.32
CA ARG A 68 -5.14 4.69 1.33
C ARG A 68 -4.90 3.46 2.20
N TYR A 69 -4.53 2.32 1.60
CA TYR A 69 -4.21 1.11 2.35
C TYR A 69 -3.05 1.33 3.33
N ASN A 70 -1.95 1.94 2.87
CA ASN A 70 -0.78 2.19 3.71
C ASN A 70 -1.12 3.12 4.88
N LYS A 71 -1.85 4.21 4.62
CA LYS A 71 -2.32 5.12 5.67
C LYS A 71 -3.15 4.40 6.74
N MET A 72 -4.14 3.60 6.33
CA MET A 72 -4.99 2.86 7.27
C MET A 72 -4.20 1.79 8.05
N LYS A 73 -3.22 1.15 7.41
CA LYS A 73 -2.34 0.18 8.06
C LYS A 73 -1.44 0.83 9.11
N GLU A 74 -0.91 2.01 8.82
CA GLU A 74 -0.10 2.79 9.77
C GLU A 74 -0.91 3.22 10.97
N GLU A 75 -2.12 3.76 10.77
CA GLU A 75 -3.04 4.14 11.84
C GLU A 75 -3.43 2.92 12.70
N HIS A 76 -3.74 1.79 12.07
CA HIS A 76 -4.07 0.56 12.79
C HIS A 76 -2.90 0.02 13.63
N ASN A 77 -1.68 0.11 13.11
CA ASN A 77 -0.47 -0.28 13.85
C ASN A 77 -0.17 0.66 15.03
N GLN A 78 -0.50 1.94 14.93
CA GLN A 78 -0.36 2.89 16.04
C GLN A 78 -1.34 2.58 17.19
N LEU A 79 -2.59 2.25 16.86
CA LEU A 79 -3.61 1.84 17.85
C LEU A 79 -3.24 0.55 18.60
N LEU A 80 -2.52 -0.37 17.95
CA LEU A 80 -2.07 -1.63 18.57
C LEU A 80 -0.77 -1.46 19.38
N ASN A 81 -0.02 -0.38 19.19
CA ASN A 81 1.25 -0.11 19.86
C ASN A 81 1.25 1.33 20.45
N PRO A 82 0.72 1.53 21.67
CA PRO A 82 0.72 2.85 22.33
C PRO A 82 2.13 3.42 22.58
N ALA A 83 3.19 2.59 22.51
CA ALA A 83 4.58 3.06 22.58
C ALA A 83 5.03 3.87 21.34
N SER A 84 4.35 3.71 20.19
CA SER A 84 4.69 4.38 18.94
C SER A 84 4.37 5.87 18.99
N GLU A 85 3.19 6.21 19.54
CA GLU A 85 2.75 7.59 19.71
C GLU A 85 3.65 8.34 20.71
N VAL A 86 4.03 7.69 21.81
CA VAL A 86 4.99 8.26 22.78
C VAL A 86 6.33 8.57 22.12
N LYS A 87 6.83 7.66 21.28
CA LYS A 87 8.11 7.86 20.57
C LYS A 87 8.01 8.95 19.50
N GLY A 88 6.89 9.04 18.78
CA GLY A 88 6.63 10.11 17.81
C GLY A 88 6.55 11.49 18.47
N ASN A 89 5.86 11.59 19.61
CA ASN A 89 5.78 12.82 20.40
C ASN A 89 7.15 13.20 20.98
N LEU A 90 7.93 12.24 21.48
CA LEU A 90 9.28 12.49 22.01
C LEU A 90 10.24 12.99 20.92
N ILE A 91 10.22 12.36 19.73
CA ILE A 91 11.02 12.81 18.57
C ILE A 91 10.59 14.20 18.12
N HIS A 92 9.28 14.50 18.12
CA HIS A 92 8.81 15.85 17.79
C HIS A 92 9.33 16.89 18.80
N GLN A 93 9.32 16.55 20.08
CA GLN A 93 9.79 17.42 21.16
C GLN A 93 11.29 17.69 21.07
N GLU A 94 12.11 16.66 20.81
CA GLU A 94 13.56 16.79 20.58
C GLU A 94 13.87 17.66 19.37
N ASN A 95 13.13 17.51 18.26
CA ASN A 95 13.31 18.34 17.07
C ASN A 95 13.03 19.82 17.35
N VAL A 96 11.97 20.12 18.13
CA VAL A 96 11.64 21.50 18.51
C VAL A 96 12.75 22.13 19.36
N GLU A 97 13.34 21.38 20.30
CA GLU A 97 14.48 21.88 21.08
C GLU A 97 15.73 22.10 20.23
N LEU A 98 16.03 21.18 19.32
CA LEU A 98 17.15 21.31 18.39
C LEU A 98 17.05 22.59 17.55
N TYR A 99 15.87 22.89 16.99
CA TYR A 99 15.66 24.13 16.22
C TYR A 99 15.91 25.38 17.06
N LYS A 100 15.41 25.43 18.30
CA LYS A 100 15.68 26.57 19.21
C LYS A 100 17.17 26.73 19.47
N LYS A 101 17.90 25.62 19.64
CA LYS A 101 19.34 25.64 19.90
C LYS A 101 20.14 26.10 18.67
N VAL A 102 19.74 25.69 17.47
CA VAL A 102 20.30 26.16 16.20
C VAL A 102 20.10 27.67 16.02
N ASP A 103 18.93 28.20 16.38
CA ASP A 103 18.65 29.64 16.30
C ASP A 103 19.50 30.46 17.27
N LEU A 104 19.70 29.95 18.49
CA LEU A 104 20.57 30.58 19.49
C LEU A 104 22.03 30.60 19.03
N LEU A 105 22.54 29.49 18.51
CA LEU A 105 23.90 29.40 17.97
C LEU A 105 24.11 30.34 16.77
N HIS A 106 23.10 30.52 15.92
CA HIS A 106 23.18 31.50 14.84
C HIS A 106 23.30 32.93 15.36
N LYS A 107 22.53 33.29 16.39
CA LYS A 107 22.60 34.62 17.01
C LYS A 107 23.95 34.86 17.67
N GLU A 108 24.45 33.90 18.43
CA GLU A 108 25.74 34.01 19.12
C GLU A 108 26.91 34.13 18.13
N ASN A 109 26.90 33.37 17.04
CA ASN A 109 27.90 33.50 15.96
C ASN A 109 27.85 34.88 15.28
N LEU A 110 26.66 35.44 15.05
CA LEU A 110 26.50 36.78 14.49
C LEU A 110 27.03 37.87 15.43
N GLU A 111 26.89 37.70 16.74
CA GLU A 111 27.44 38.62 17.73
C GLU A 111 28.97 38.51 17.84
N LEU A 112 29.51 37.28 17.77
CA LEU A 112 30.95 37.05 17.76
C LEU A 112 31.63 37.64 16.52
N GLN A 113 30.97 37.60 15.36
CA GLN A 113 31.48 38.21 14.13
C GLN A 113 31.43 39.76 14.12
N ARG A 114 30.75 40.39 15.09
CA ARG A 114 30.71 41.85 15.24
C ARG A 114 31.74 42.39 16.24
N LYS A 115 32.44 41.53 16.98
CA LYS A 115 33.57 41.91 17.85
C LYS A 115 34.88 41.80 17.10
#